data_AF-A0A7C7JPL4-F1
#
_entry.id   AF-A0A7C7JPL4-F1
#
_cell.length_a   1.000
_cell.length_b   1.000
_cell.length_c   1.000
_cell.angle_alpha   90.00
_cell.angle_beta   90.00
_cell.angle_gamma   90.00
#
_symmetry.space_group_name_H-M   'P 1'
#
loop_
_entity.id
_entity.type
_entity.pdbx_description
1 polymer ?
#
loop_
_entity_poly.entity_id
_entity_poly.type
_entity_poly.pdbx_seq_one_letter_code
_entity_poly.pdbx_strand_id
1 'polypeptide(L)'
;MRCAFVLGLAATVFLSPAVSAQSRSPVGPDTHWILSAVGDVIMNRRLEQFDHPGDPAFHDMANIIRGTDAAFMNLEQSVFRLSEFNGWPAAENGGNYEVGSPETLKDLASMGFNLFNRANNHTTDYGVEGMQLTNRLLDEWGLVHSGSGDNLGWASRPGYLETPRGRVALIGMASTHSQMSRAGAAGPTVQGRPGLNALRLSTRNEGSPATMNALRTVARAQGLNASDDPGAPVRIFGTTVSPGDQDRSVVSLN
;
A
#
# COMPACT_ATOMS: atom_id res chain seq x y z
N MET A 1 -45.20 -58.42 -8.78
CA MET A 1 -44.63 -57.35 -7.94
C MET A 1 -43.47 -56.71 -8.69
N ARG A 2 -43.65 -55.52 -9.24
CA ARG A 2 -42.58 -54.67 -9.81
C ARG A 2 -42.87 -53.24 -9.36
N CYS A 3 -42.10 -52.74 -8.40
CA CYS A 3 -42.18 -51.34 -7.95
C CYS A 3 -41.39 -50.47 -8.93
N ALA A 4 -42.07 -49.52 -9.58
CA ALA A 4 -41.43 -48.44 -10.31
C ALA A 4 -41.22 -47.26 -9.35
N PHE A 5 -39.96 -46.87 -9.13
CA PHE A 5 -39.62 -45.61 -8.48
C PHE A 5 -39.62 -44.50 -9.54
N VAL A 6 -40.50 -43.52 -9.39
CA VAL A 6 -40.47 -42.27 -10.17
C VAL A 6 -39.62 -41.28 -9.39
N LEU A 7 -38.42 -40.95 -9.89
CA LEU A 7 -37.65 -39.81 -9.39
C LEU A 7 -38.24 -38.52 -9.98
N GLY A 8 -38.87 -37.70 -9.13
CA GLY A 8 -39.22 -36.34 -9.46
C GLY A 8 -38.02 -35.41 -9.30
N LEU A 9 -37.52 -34.86 -10.41
CA LEU A 9 -36.50 -33.82 -10.40
C LEU A 9 -37.17 -32.46 -10.14
N ALA A 10 -37.07 -31.95 -8.92
CA ALA A 10 -37.50 -30.59 -8.61
C ALA A 10 -36.40 -29.59 -9.01
N ALA A 11 -36.61 -28.89 -10.13
CA ALA A 11 -35.75 -27.77 -10.53
C ALA A 11 -36.16 -26.52 -9.75
N THR A 12 -35.43 -26.19 -8.68
CA THR A 12 -35.52 -24.90 -8.01
C THR A 12 -34.82 -23.83 -8.86
N VAL A 13 -35.62 -23.04 -9.58
CA VAL A 13 -35.15 -21.84 -10.27
C VAL A 13 -34.83 -20.78 -9.22
N PHE A 14 -33.54 -20.57 -8.94
CA PHE A 14 -33.08 -19.41 -8.17
C PHE A 14 -33.17 -18.16 -9.05
N LEU A 15 -34.29 -17.44 -8.95
CA LEU A 15 -34.36 -16.06 -9.41
C LEU A 15 -33.57 -15.19 -8.43
N SER A 16 -32.28 -14.98 -8.71
CA SER A 16 -31.50 -13.94 -8.03
C SER A 16 -32.06 -12.58 -8.46
N PRO A 17 -32.59 -11.74 -7.55
CA PRO A 17 -33.01 -10.40 -7.92
C PRO A 17 -31.80 -9.63 -8.44
N ALA A 18 -31.98 -8.87 -9.51
CA ALA A 18 -30.95 -7.98 -10.02
C ALA A 18 -30.53 -7.01 -8.90
N VAL A 19 -29.26 -7.09 -8.47
CA VAL A 19 -28.68 -6.15 -7.53
C VAL A 19 -28.61 -4.80 -8.25
N SER A 20 -29.57 -3.91 -7.97
CA SER A 20 -29.48 -2.52 -8.39
C SER A 20 -28.45 -1.82 -7.51
N ALA A 21 -27.38 -1.31 -8.10
CA ALA A 21 -26.47 -0.42 -7.40
C ALA A 21 -27.25 0.79 -6.87
N GLN A 22 -26.98 1.20 -5.64
CA GLN A 22 -27.59 2.38 -5.02
C GLN A 22 -27.06 3.63 -5.74
N SER A 23 -27.88 4.24 -6.59
CA SER A 23 -27.48 5.38 -7.44
C SER A 23 -27.61 6.74 -6.76
N ARG A 24 -28.22 6.80 -5.57
CA ARG A 24 -28.41 8.04 -4.80
C ARG A 24 -27.54 8.01 -3.55
N SER A 25 -26.62 8.96 -3.47
CA SER A 25 -25.89 9.23 -2.24
C SER A 25 -26.89 9.59 -1.13
N PRO A 26 -26.78 9.02 0.08
CA PRO A 26 -27.63 9.39 1.21
C PRO A 26 -27.34 10.82 1.72
N VAL A 27 -26.23 11.42 1.29
CA VAL A 27 -25.85 12.79 1.62
C VAL A 27 -26.22 13.76 0.50
N GLY A 28 -26.77 14.91 0.90
CA GLY A 28 -27.22 15.95 -0.01
C GLY A 28 -26.07 16.60 -0.79
N PRO A 29 -26.36 17.24 -1.94
CA PRO A 29 -25.35 17.82 -2.82
C PRO A 29 -24.51 18.92 -2.16
N ASP A 30 -25.03 19.58 -1.13
CA ASP A 30 -24.36 20.66 -0.38
C ASP A 30 -23.59 20.14 0.85
N THR A 31 -23.35 18.83 0.94
CA THR A 31 -22.62 18.24 2.05
C THR A 31 -21.13 18.56 1.93
N HIS A 32 -20.65 19.42 2.82
CA HIS A 32 -19.21 19.66 2.98
C HIS A 32 -18.60 18.66 3.97
N TRP A 33 -17.38 18.22 3.69
CA TRP A 33 -16.54 17.42 4.58
C TRP A 33 -15.15 18.03 4.68
N ILE A 34 -14.47 17.78 5.79
CA ILE A 34 -13.12 18.26 6.09
C ILE A 34 -12.20 17.04 6.25
N LEU A 35 -11.07 17.06 5.54
CA LEU A 35 -10.03 16.05 5.65
C LEU A 35 -8.73 16.68 6.13
N SER A 36 -8.11 16.05 7.12
CA SER A 36 -6.70 16.24 7.41
C SER A 36 -5.89 15.12 6.78
N ALA A 37 -4.73 15.44 6.22
CA ALA A 37 -3.82 14.46 5.65
C ALA A 37 -2.39 14.81 6.04
N VAL A 38 -1.68 13.83 6.57
CA VAL A 38 -0.24 13.92 6.83
C VAL A 38 0.51 12.90 5.98
N GLY A 39 1.81 13.15 5.77
CA GLY A 39 2.70 12.23 5.08
C GLY A 39 3.12 11.07 5.97
N ASP A 40 4.38 10.70 5.85
CA ASP A 40 4.96 9.53 6.50
C ASP A 40 5.07 9.77 8.01
N VAL A 41 4.44 8.88 8.77
CA VAL A 41 4.51 8.88 10.22
C VAL A 41 5.34 7.72 10.68
N ILE A 42 6.54 8.07 11.11
CA ILE A 42 7.52 7.22 11.78
C ILE A 42 7.55 7.66 13.24
N MET A 43 7.01 6.82 14.12
CA MET A 43 6.74 7.15 15.52
C MET A 43 7.10 5.97 16.42
N ASN A 44 8.41 5.85 16.66
CA ASN A 44 9.01 4.82 17.50
C ASN A 44 8.90 5.08 19.01
N ARG A 45 8.35 6.23 19.42
CA ARG A 45 8.16 6.63 20.83
C ARG A 45 6.78 7.23 21.06
N ARG A 46 6.31 7.10 22.29
CA ARG A 46 5.04 7.67 22.76
C ARG A 46 5.09 9.19 22.75
N LEU A 47 3.94 9.80 22.47
CA LEU A 47 3.74 11.25 22.58
C LEU A 47 3.06 11.64 23.91
N GLU A 48 2.71 10.67 24.75
CA GLU A 48 2.05 10.89 26.05
C GLU A 48 2.73 11.93 26.95
N GLN A 49 4.05 12.11 26.81
CA GLN A 49 4.81 13.13 27.55
C GLN A 49 4.42 14.56 27.19
N PHE A 50 3.77 14.79 26.04
CA PHE A 50 3.25 16.09 25.60
C PHE A 50 1.76 16.26 25.91
N ASP A 51 1.06 15.18 26.27
CA ASP A 51 -0.38 15.19 26.58
C ASP A 51 -0.62 15.64 28.03
N HIS A 52 -0.29 16.89 28.33
CA HIS A 52 -0.42 17.45 29.68
C HIS A 52 -0.74 18.95 29.69
N PRO A 53 -1.37 19.48 30.77
CA PRO A 53 -1.75 20.89 30.85
C PRO A 53 -0.62 21.92 30.66
N GLY A 54 0.64 21.51 30.87
CA GLY A 54 1.82 22.35 30.63
C GLY A 54 2.24 22.52 29.17
N ASP A 55 1.58 21.85 28.22
CA ASP A 55 1.85 21.94 26.78
C ASP A 55 0.55 22.12 25.99
N PRO A 56 -0.09 23.31 26.07
CA PRO A 56 -1.32 23.57 25.33
C PRO A 56 -1.12 23.52 23.81
N ALA A 57 0.10 23.76 23.31
CA ALA A 57 0.39 23.77 21.88
C ALA A 57 0.22 22.38 21.26
N PHE A 58 0.58 21.31 21.98
CA PHE A 58 0.30 19.93 21.55
C PHE A 58 -1.21 19.69 21.37
N HIS A 59 -2.01 20.10 22.35
CA HIS A 59 -3.46 19.96 22.30
C HIS A 59 -4.07 20.78 21.16
N ASP A 60 -3.63 22.03 20.96
CA ASP A 60 -4.09 22.90 19.87
C ASP A 60 -3.82 22.26 18.51
N MET A 61 -2.62 21.71 18.31
CA MET A 61 -2.26 20.98 17.09
C MET A 61 -3.14 19.72 16.91
N ALA A 62 -3.33 18.92 17.95
CA ALA A 62 -4.15 17.71 17.86
C ALA A 62 -5.63 18.04 17.60
N ASN A 63 -6.12 19.16 18.13
CA ASN A 63 -7.50 19.61 17.91
C ASN A 63 -7.77 20.00 16.46
N ILE A 64 -6.76 20.42 15.69
CA ILE A 64 -6.90 20.62 14.24
C ILE A 64 -7.28 19.30 13.56
N ILE A 65 -6.63 18.19 13.94
CA ILE A 65 -6.89 16.85 13.37
C ILE A 65 -8.25 16.33 13.87
N ARG A 66 -8.52 16.40 15.17
CA ARG A 66 -9.79 15.96 15.78
C ARG A 66 -11.02 16.71 15.23
N GLY A 67 -10.84 17.93 14.73
CA GLY A 67 -11.91 18.73 14.14
C GLY A 67 -12.31 18.32 12.72
N THR A 68 -11.67 17.30 12.13
CA THR A 68 -11.94 16.85 10.76
C THR A 68 -12.89 15.65 10.71
N ASP A 69 -13.62 15.49 9.60
CA ASP A 69 -14.50 14.33 9.39
C ASP A 69 -13.70 13.05 9.09
N ALA A 70 -12.52 13.20 8.48
CA ALA A 70 -11.58 12.14 8.19
C ALA A 70 -10.15 12.64 8.36
N ALA A 71 -9.28 11.79 8.90
CA ALA A 71 -7.89 12.12 9.18
C ALA A 71 -6.98 11.00 8.67
N PHE A 72 -6.34 11.27 7.54
CA PHE A 72 -5.43 10.39 6.83
C PHE A 72 -3.99 10.51 7.33
N MET A 73 -3.31 9.38 7.39
CA MET A 73 -1.86 9.32 7.52
C MET A 73 -1.25 8.18 6.70
N ASN A 74 -0.01 8.37 6.23
CA ASN A 74 0.83 7.25 5.77
C ASN A 74 1.55 6.63 6.99
N LEU A 75 1.15 5.43 7.40
CA LEU A 75 1.76 4.75 8.54
C LEU A 75 3.03 4.01 8.06
N GLU A 76 4.14 4.74 8.02
CA GLU A 76 5.45 4.31 7.51
C GLU A 76 6.27 3.54 8.55
N GLN A 77 5.64 2.59 9.23
CA GLN A 77 6.29 1.76 10.23
C GLN A 77 5.49 0.48 10.48
N SER A 78 6.13 -0.54 11.05
CA SER A 78 5.38 -1.63 11.69
C SER A 78 4.92 -1.22 13.08
N VAL A 79 3.81 -1.79 13.56
CA VAL A 79 3.32 -1.55 14.92
C VAL A 79 3.09 -2.88 15.63
N PHE A 80 4.03 -3.22 16.50
CA PHE A 80 3.97 -4.40 17.39
C PHE A 80 5.04 -4.27 18.47
N ARG A 81 4.94 -5.07 19.54
CA ARG A 81 6.01 -5.11 20.54
C ARG A 81 7.19 -5.92 20.01
N LEU A 82 8.29 -5.25 19.70
CA LEU A 82 9.49 -5.88 19.18
C LEU A 82 10.03 -6.99 20.10
N SER A 83 9.92 -6.84 21.42
CA SER A 83 10.34 -7.84 22.40
C SER A 83 9.53 -9.14 22.35
N GLU A 84 8.35 -9.13 21.76
CA GLU A 84 7.44 -10.28 21.62
C GLU A 84 7.41 -10.82 20.18
N PHE A 85 8.15 -10.18 19.27
CA PHE A 85 8.18 -10.55 17.87
C PHE A 85 8.98 -11.84 17.65
N ASN A 86 8.32 -12.86 17.09
CA ASN A 86 8.92 -14.15 16.78
C ASN A 86 9.11 -14.32 15.27
N GLY A 87 9.89 -13.43 14.67
CA GLY A 87 10.22 -13.44 13.25
C GLY A 87 11.55 -12.75 12.98
N TRP A 88 11.83 -12.46 11.72
CA TRP A 88 13.07 -11.81 11.31
C TRP A 88 12.79 -10.50 10.57
N PRO A 89 13.61 -9.47 10.77
CA PRO A 89 13.61 -8.33 9.88
C PRO A 89 13.96 -8.76 8.46
N ALA A 90 13.40 -8.06 7.47
CA ALA A 90 13.76 -8.22 6.07
C ALA A 90 15.23 -7.84 5.85
N ALA A 91 15.90 -8.47 4.88
CA ALA A 91 17.30 -8.15 4.57
C ALA A 91 17.49 -6.75 3.96
N GLU A 92 16.43 -6.15 3.43
CA GLU A 92 16.39 -4.82 2.83
C GLU A 92 15.30 -3.99 3.50
N ASN A 93 15.66 -2.81 4.02
CA ASN A 93 14.77 -1.93 4.79
C ASN A 93 14.90 -0.43 4.43
N GLY A 94 15.66 -0.10 3.39
CA GLY A 94 15.80 1.29 2.92
C GLY A 94 16.52 2.26 3.85
N GLY A 95 17.12 1.79 4.97
CA GLY A 95 17.96 2.61 5.84
C GLY A 95 17.73 2.43 7.34
N ASN A 96 16.53 2.01 7.77
CA ASN A 96 16.21 1.75 9.18
C ASN A 96 15.05 0.75 9.30
N TYR A 97 14.88 0.12 10.47
CA TYR A 97 13.76 -0.78 10.76
C TYR A 97 12.71 -0.08 11.61
N GLU A 98 11.78 0.59 10.96
CA GLU A 98 10.81 1.43 11.65
C GLU A 98 9.73 0.57 12.34
N VAL A 99 9.73 0.64 13.68
CA VAL A 99 8.75 -0.06 14.52
C VAL A 99 8.32 0.81 15.70
N GLY A 100 7.01 0.91 15.88
CA GLY A 100 6.35 1.49 17.05
C GLY A 100 5.69 0.41 17.90
N SER A 101 5.47 0.70 19.18
CA SER A 101 4.68 -0.18 20.05
C SER A 101 3.18 0.03 19.80
N PRO A 102 2.28 -0.90 20.21
CA PRO A 102 0.84 -0.68 20.10
C PRO A 102 0.39 0.65 20.70
N GLU A 103 1.04 1.08 21.77
CA GLU A 103 0.76 2.37 22.38
C GLU A 103 1.07 3.55 21.45
N THR A 104 2.08 3.51 20.58
CA THR A 104 2.29 4.64 19.64
C THR A 104 1.08 4.78 18.70
N LEU A 105 0.49 3.68 18.24
CA LEU A 105 -0.78 3.72 17.49
C LEU A 105 -1.94 4.30 18.30
N LYS A 106 -1.97 4.07 19.62
CA LYS A 106 -3.01 4.63 20.51
C LYS A 106 -2.92 6.16 20.57
N ASP A 107 -1.71 6.70 20.61
CA ASP A 107 -1.50 8.15 20.59
C ASP A 107 -1.94 8.75 19.25
N LEU A 108 -1.63 8.09 18.13
CA LEU A 108 -2.09 8.53 16.81
C LEU A 108 -3.62 8.54 16.72
N ALA A 109 -4.28 7.48 17.19
CA ALA A 109 -5.74 7.43 17.26
C ALA A 109 -6.31 8.52 18.19
N SER A 110 -5.68 8.79 19.34
CA SER A 110 -6.15 9.82 20.28
C SER A 110 -5.96 11.25 19.76
N MET A 111 -5.00 11.47 18.85
CA MET A 111 -4.84 12.71 18.10
C MET A 111 -5.92 12.91 17.04
N GLY A 112 -6.69 11.87 16.70
CA GLY A 112 -7.83 11.95 15.78
C GLY A 112 -7.62 11.24 14.45
N PHE A 113 -6.47 10.60 14.19
CA PHE A 113 -6.25 9.83 12.96
C PHE A 113 -7.16 8.61 12.90
N ASN A 114 -7.80 8.40 11.75
CA ASN A 114 -8.76 7.33 11.55
C ASN A 114 -8.68 6.64 10.18
N LEU A 115 -7.77 7.07 9.30
CA LEU A 115 -7.46 6.46 8.01
C LEU A 115 -5.95 6.20 7.89
N PHE A 116 -5.54 4.93 7.84
CA PHE A 116 -4.14 4.51 7.90
C PHE A 116 -3.71 3.83 6.60
N ASN A 117 -2.92 4.51 5.76
CA ASN A 117 -2.27 3.84 4.62
C ASN A 117 -1.16 2.91 5.12
N ARG A 118 -1.15 1.69 4.58
CA ARG A 118 -0.19 0.63 4.89
C ARG A 118 0.66 0.23 3.69
N ALA A 119 0.46 0.82 2.51
CA ALA A 119 1.34 0.63 1.36
C ALA A 119 2.43 1.70 1.34
N ASN A 120 3.65 1.32 1.70
CA ASN A 120 4.87 2.14 1.59
C ASN A 120 6.10 1.22 1.57
N ASN A 121 7.30 1.79 1.46
CA ASN A 121 8.55 1.03 1.42
C ASN A 121 8.83 0.21 2.70
N HIS A 122 8.28 0.61 3.85
CA HIS A 122 8.49 -0.05 5.14
C HIS A 122 7.44 -1.12 5.48
N THR A 123 6.45 -1.38 4.61
CA THR A 123 5.34 -2.30 4.89
C THR A 123 5.80 -3.70 5.31
N THR A 124 6.92 -4.18 4.77
CA THR A 124 7.43 -5.55 4.99
C THR A 124 8.81 -5.59 5.64
N ASP A 125 9.21 -4.54 6.35
CA ASP A 125 10.51 -4.44 7.04
C ASP A 125 10.74 -5.56 8.05
N TYR A 126 9.66 -6.09 8.62
CA TYR A 126 9.68 -7.23 9.54
C TYR A 126 9.01 -8.45 8.93
N GLY A 127 9.21 -8.62 7.61
CA GLY A 127 8.62 -9.70 6.84
C GLY A 127 7.10 -9.58 6.72
N VAL A 128 6.49 -10.68 6.28
CA VAL A 128 5.03 -10.79 6.17
C VAL A 128 4.40 -10.83 7.56
N GLU A 129 5.09 -11.42 8.53
CA GLU A 129 4.67 -11.58 9.91
C GLU A 129 4.49 -10.22 10.60
N GLY A 130 5.47 -9.32 10.49
CA GLY A 130 5.36 -7.97 11.07
C GLY A 130 4.27 -7.12 10.40
N MET A 131 4.12 -7.25 9.08
CA MET A 131 3.02 -6.63 8.33
C MET A 131 1.65 -7.11 8.86
N GLN A 132 1.48 -8.43 9.01
CA GLN A 132 0.24 -9.03 9.50
C GLN A 132 -0.06 -8.66 10.95
N LEU A 133 0.95 -8.59 11.82
CA LEU A 133 0.78 -8.14 13.20
C LEU A 133 0.24 -6.71 13.25
N THR A 134 0.76 -5.83 12.40
CA THR A 134 0.28 -4.44 12.34
C THR A 134 -1.15 -4.36 11.81
N ASN A 135 -1.45 -5.08 10.72
CA ASN A 135 -2.79 -5.11 10.15
C ASN A 135 -3.82 -5.67 11.14
N ARG A 136 -3.45 -6.74 11.86
CA ARG A 136 -4.29 -7.34 12.90
C ARG A 136 -4.57 -6.35 14.03
N LEU A 137 -3.56 -5.62 14.50
CA LEU A 137 -3.75 -4.63 15.55
C LEU A 137 -4.72 -3.52 15.12
N LEU A 138 -4.60 -3.03 13.88
CA LEU A 138 -5.51 -2.04 13.31
C LEU A 138 -6.94 -2.60 13.21
N ASP A 139 -7.11 -3.84 12.74
CA ASP A 139 -8.40 -4.52 12.68
C ASP A 139 -9.02 -4.72 14.07
N GLU A 140 -8.24 -5.18 15.06
CA GLU A 140 -8.68 -5.39 16.45
C GLU A 140 -9.15 -4.10 17.11
N TRP A 141 -8.56 -2.96 16.74
CA TRP A 141 -8.91 -1.64 17.26
C TRP A 141 -9.98 -0.92 16.43
N GLY A 142 -10.47 -1.55 15.35
CA GLY A 142 -11.46 -0.97 14.46
C GLY A 142 -10.95 0.26 13.69
N LEU A 143 -9.64 0.38 13.50
CA LEU A 143 -9.01 1.48 12.75
C LEU A 143 -9.01 1.16 11.25
N VAL A 144 -9.47 2.10 10.43
CA VAL A 144 -9.59 1.88 8.98
C VAL A 144 -8.22 1.92 8.32
N HIS A 145 -7.84 0.84 7.64
CA HIS A 145 -6.57 0.76 6.92
C HIS A 145 -6.72 0.14 5.53
N SER A 146 -5.74 0.38 4.66
CA SER A 146 -5.66 -0.19 3.31
C SER A 146 -4.22 -0.18 2.80
N GLY A 147 -3.93 -0.96 1.77
CA GLY A 147 -2.65 -0.97 1.07
C GLY A 147 -1.76 -2.17 1.37
N SER A 148 -2.16 -3.06 2.26
CA SER A 148 -1.47 -4.33 2.50
C SER A 148 -2.45 -5.44 2.89
N GLY A 149 -2.06 -6.69 2.69
CA GLY A 149 -2.90 -7.83 3.03
C GLY A 149 -2.32 -9.17 2.62
N ASP A 150 -3.07 -10.25 2.89
CA ASP A 150 -2.62 -11.63 2.70
C ASP A 150 -2.51 -12.06 1.22
N ASN A 151 -3.02 -11.25 0.31
CA ASN A 151 -2.85 -11.39 -1.13
C ASN A 151 -3.19 -10.07 -1.83
N LEU A 152 -3.05 -10.02 -3.16
CA LEU A 152 -3.34 -8.80 -3.93
C LEU A 152 -4.79 -8.31 -3.77
N GLY A 153 -5.77 -9.20 -3.64
CA GLY A 153 -7.17 -8.82 -3.41
C GLY A 153 -7.36 -8.11 -2.07
N TRP A 154 -6.77 -8.65 -1.00
CA TRP A 154 -6.79 -8.00 0.31
C TRP A 154 -5.99 -6.71 0.34
N ALA A 155 -4.83 -6.66 -0.30
CA ALA A 155 -4.00 -5.45 -0.33
C ALA A 155 -4.64 -4.30 -1.12
N SER A 156 -5.34 -4.61 -2.21
CA SER A 156 -5.97 -3.62 -3.09
C SER A 156 -7.37 -3.20 -2.66
N ARG A 157 -7.94 -3.81 -1.62
CA ARG A 157 -9.27 -3.44 -1.14
C ARG A 157 -9.25 -2.04 -0.54
N PRO A 158 -10.28 -1.22 -0.80
CA PRO A 158 -10.48 -0.01 -0.03
C PRO A 158 -10.80 -0.34 1.43
N GLY A 159 -10.24 0.44 2.35
CA GLY A 159 -10.78 0.60 3.70
C GLY A 159 -11.89 1.65 3.67
N TYR A 160 -12.97 1.47 4.44
CA TYR A 160 -14.09 2.39 4.45
C TYR A 160 -14.29 3.00 5.82
N LEU A 161 -14.29 4.34 5.87
CA LEU A 161 -14.69 5.12 7.03
C LEU A 161 -16.09 5.65 6.80
N GLU A 162 -17.00 5.32 7.71
CA GLU A 162 -18.34 5.91 7.76
C GLU A 162 -18.30 7.21 8.55
N THR A 163 -18.88 8.26 8.01
CA THR A 163 -19.05 9.55 8.70
C THR A 163 -20.51 10.01 8.58
N PRO A 164 -20.97 10.92 9.45
CA PRO A 164 -22.26 11.58 9.26
C PRO A 164 -22.37 12.34 7.92
N ARG A 165 -21.23 12.68 7.29
CA ARG A 165 -21.10 13.38 6.00
C ARG A 165 -20.93 12.43 4.81
N GLY A 166 -21.04 11.12 5.02
CA GLY A 166 -20.90 10.10 3.98
C GLY A 166 -19.73 9.15 4.22
N ARG A 167 -19.45 8.29 3.24
CA ARG A 167 -18.41 7.26 3.31
C ARG A 167 -17.14 7.74 2.61
N VAL A 168 -16.00 7.60 3.28
CA VAL A 168 -14.67 7.82 2.69
C VAL A 168 -14.01 6.47 2.42
N ALA A 169 -13.54 6.27 1.19
CA ALA A 169 -12.80 5.09 0.79
C ALA A 169 -11.29 5.40 0.76
N LEU A 170 -10.51 4.67 1.55
CA LEU A 170 -9.06 4.72 1.54
C LEU A 170 -8.51 3.60 0.64
N ILE A 171 -7.78 3.95 -0.40
CA ILE A 171 -7.05 3.01 -1.25
C ILE A 171 -5.57 3.27 -1.07
N GLY A 172 -4.88 2.35 -0.39
CA GLY A 172 -3.43 2.44 -0.20
C GLY A 172 -2.65 1.89 -1.39
N MET A 173 -1.63 2.60 -1.86
CA MET A 173 -0.72 2.13 -2.91
C MET A 173 0.71 2.65 -2.69
N ALA A 174 1.72 1.88 -3.10
CA ALA A 174 3.12 2.33 -3.08
C ALA A 174 3.76 2.21 -4.47
N SER A 175 4.58 3.20 -4.85
CA SER A 175 5.45 3.18 -6.04
C SER A 175 6.91 2.85 -5.71
N THR A 176 7.30 2.97 -4.44
CA THR A 176 8.64 2.73 -3.91
C THR A 176 8.60 1.59 -2.91
N HIS A 177 9.19 0.45 -3.26
CA HIS A 177 9.23 -0.73 -2.40
C HIS A 177 10.26 -1.75 -2.92
N SER A 178 10.68 -2.68 -2.07
CA SER A 178 11.45 -3.85 -2.53
C SER A 178 10.58 -4.73 -3.44
N GLN A 179 11.19 -5.48 -4.35
CA GLN A 179 10.41 -6.38 -5.23
C GLN A 179 9.63 -7.43 -4.43
N MET A 180 10.20 -7.89 -3.31
CA MET A 180 9.61 -8.92 -2.46
C MET A 180 8.46 -8.39 -1.60
N SER A 181 8.29 -7.07 -1.44
CA SER A 181 7.19 -6.48 -0.68
C SER A 181 5.83 -6.60 -1.37
N ARG A 182 5.80 -6.86 -2.69
CA ARG A 182 4.56 -6.84 -3.50
C ARG A 182 3.61 -7.97 -3.14
N ALA A 183 2.33 -7.63 -2.97
CA ALA A 183 1.26 -8.62 -2.91
C ALA A 183 1.05 -9.31 -4.27
N GLY A 184 0.78 -10.62 -4.23
CA GLY A 184 0.49 -11.44 -5.40
C GLY A 184 -0.95 -11.96 -5.38
N ALA A 185 -1.58 -12.04 -6.56
CA ALA A 185 -2.89 -12.67 -6.71
C ALA A 185 -2.77 -14.18 -6.47
N ALA A 186 -3.83 -14.79 -5.91
CA ALA A 186 -3.94 -16.25 -5.89
C ALA A 186 -4.19 -16.77 -7.31
N GLY A 187 -3.61 -17.92 -7.63
CA GLY A 187 -3.91 -18.68 -8.84
C GLY A 187 -4.73 -19.94 -8.51
N PRO A 188 -5.11 -20.74 -9.53
CA PRO A 188 -5.88 -21.97 -9.31
C PRO A 188 -5.17 -23.01 -8.43
N THR A 189 -3.84 -23.01 -8.39
CA THR A 189 -3.02 -24.02 -7.71
C THR A 189 -2.01 -23.43 -6.72
N VAL A 190 -1.91 -22.10 -6.63
CA VAL A 190 -0.92 -21.41 -5.79
C VAL A 190 -1.63 -20.32 -5.00
N GLN A 191 -1.41 -20.28 -3.69
CA GLN A 191 -1.92 -19.24 -2.83
C GLN A 191 -1.45 -17.85 -3.25
N GLY A 192 -2.23 -16.82 -2.94
CA GLY A 192 -1.78 -15.45 -3.10
C GLY A 192 -0.58 -15.17 -2.19
N ARG A 193 0.24 -14.19 -2.60
CA ARG A 193 1.38 -13.75 -1.80
C ARG A 193 0.97 -12.56 -0.93
N PRO A 194 1.14 -12.63 0.40
CA PRO A 194 0.99 -11.46 1.25
C PRO A 194 1.97 -10.35 0.90
N GLY A 195 1.54 -9.10 1.03
CA GLY A 195 2.38 -7.93 0.78
C GLY A 195 1.56 -6.66 0.62
N LEU A 196 2.20 -5.65 0.04
CA LEU A 196 1.60 -4.34 -0.23
C LEU A 196 0.98 -4.23 -1.63
N ASN A 197 0.05 -3.29 -1.76
CA ASN A 197 -0.57 -2.92 -3.03
C ASN A 197 0.37 -2.01 -3.83
N ALA A 198 1.09 -2.60 -4.78
CA ALA A 198 2.11 -1.91 -5.55
C ALA A 198 1.53 -1.28 -6.81
N LEU A 199 1.86 -0.02 -7.07
CA LEU A 199 1.72 0.58 -8.40
C LEU A 199 2.66 -0.17 -9.35
N ARG A 200 2.11 -0.67 -10.46
CA ARG A 200 2.90 -1.38 -11.47
C ARG A 200 3.54 -0.36 -12.40
N LEU A 201 4.72 0.12 -12.03
CA LEU A 201 5.47 1.08 -12.83
C LEU A 201 6.44 0.36 -13.78
N SER A 202 6.53 0.84 -15.03
CA SER A 202 7.61 0.53 -15.96
C SER A 202 8.54 1.73 -16.04
N THR A 203 9.84 1.48 -15.91
CA THR A 203 10.87 2.51 -16.07
C THR A 203 11.66 2.23 -17.34
N ARG A 204 11.67 3.18 -18.27
CA ARG A 204 12.54 3.18 -19.45
C ARG A 204 13.60 4.27 -19.27
N ASN A 205 14.86 3.87 -19.25
CA ASN A 205 15.96 4.82 -19.28
C ASN A 205 16.27 5.19 -20.72
N GLU A 206 16.39 6.48 -20.98
CA GLU A 206 16.72 7.07 -22.26
C GLU A 206 18.07 7.78 -22.16
N GLY A 207 18.91 7.58 -23.17
CA GLY A 207 20.19 8.26 -23.32
C GLY A 207 20.19 9.10 -24.58
N SER A 208 20.69 10.33 -24.46
CA SER A 208 21.07 11.19 -25.56
C SER A 208 22.06 10.49 -26.51
N PRO A 209 22.24 10.97 -27.75
CA PRO A 209 23.21 10.38 -28.68
C PRO A 209 24.63 10.30 -28.09
N ALA A 210 25.07 11.32 -27.35
CA ALA A 210 26.38 11.34 -26.69
C ALA A 210 26.49 10.25 -25.62
N THR A 211 25.48 10.15 -24.75
CA THR A 211 25.42 9.13 -23.71
C THR A 211 25.37 7.73 -24.30
N MET A 212 24.54 7.49 -25.33
CA MET A 212 24.47 6.19 -26.00
C MET A 212 25.82 5.77 -26.60
N ASN A 213 26.55 6.69 -27.24
CA ASN A 213 27.89 6.41 -27.77
C ASN A 213 28.89 6.07 -26.66
N ALA A 214 28.86 6.80 -25.55
CA ALA A 214 29.67 6.50 -24.39
C ALA A 214 29.33 5.12 -23.80
N LEU A 215 28.05 4.81 -23.62
CA LEU A 215 27.60 3.52 -23.10
C LEU A 215 27.99 2.36 -24.01
N ARG A 216 27.90 2.50 -25.35
CA ARG A 216 28.40 1.48 -26.29
C ARG A 216 29.89 1.24 -26.11
N THR A 217 30.67 2.30 -25.96
CA THR A 217 32.13 2.22 -25.76
C THR A 217 32.45 1.49 -24.46
N VAL A 218 31.80 1.85 -23.36
CA VAL A 218 32.00 1.19 -22.06
C VAL A 218 31.52 -0.26 -22.12
N ALA A 219 30.37 -0.54 -22.73
CA ALA A 219 29.84 -1.90 -22.86
C ALA A 219 30.84 -2.81 -23.59
N ARG A 220 31.40 -2.35 -24.71
CA ARG A 220 32.44 -3.08 -25.46
C ARG A 220 33.71 -3.28 -24.65
N ALA A 221 34.16 -2.26 -23.93
CA ALA A 221 35.32 -2.35 -23.06
C ALA A 221 35.12 -3.36 -21.90
N GLN A 222 33.87 -3.57 -21.49
CA GLN A 222 33.47 -4.60 -20.52
C GLN A 222 33.22 -5.99 -21.16
N GLY A 223 33.51 -6.15 -22.45
CA GLY A 223 33.29 -7.41 -23.18
C GLY A 223 31.82 -7.72 -23.49
N LEU A 224 30.92 -6.73 -23.35
CA LEU A 224 29.51 -6.88 -23.67
C LEU A 224 29.25 -6.56 -25.15
N ASN A 225 28.33 -7.31 -25.76
CA ASN A 225 27.86 -7.02 -27.11
C ASN A 225 27.04 -5.72 -27.12
N ALA A 226 27.45 -4.75 -27.92
CA ALA A 226 26.71 -3.52 -28.17
C ALA A 226 26.64 -3.25 -29.67
N SER A 227 25.43 -3.26 -30.23
CA SER A 227 25.16 -3.01 -31.66
C SER A 227 25.73 -1.68 -32.12
N ASP A 228 26.17 -1.59 -33.38
CA ASP A 228 26.52 -0.32 -34.02
C ASP A 228 25.28 0.47 -34.50
N ASP A 229 24.10 -0.16 -34.53
CA ASP A 229 22.85 0.51 -34.86
C ASP A 229 22.52 1.63 -33.84
N PRO A 230 22.46 2.91 -34.27
CA PRO A 230 22.11 4.03 -33.39
C PRO A 230 20.75 3.87 -32.71
N GLY A 231 19.80 3.16 -33.34
CA GLY A 231 18.46 2.90 -32.83
C GLY A 231 18.39 1.75 -31.81
N ALA A 232 19.46 0.97 -31.65
CA ALA A 232 19.46 -0.18 -30.74
C ALA A 232 19.73 0.25 -29.28
N PRO A 233 19.00 -0.28 -28.28
CA PRO A 233 19.30 -0.06 -26.88
C PRO A 233 20.64 -0.71 -26.48
N VAL A 234 21.23 -0.21 -25.39
CA VAL A 234 22.47 -0.75 -24.80
C VAL A 234 22.16 -1.28 -23.41
N ARG A 235 22.55 -2.53 -23.14
CA ARG A 235 22.46 -3.13 -21.81
C ARG A 235 23.83 -3.13 -21.15
N ILE A 236 23.94 -2.48 -20.00
CA ILE A 236 25.19 -2.37 -19.25
C ILE A 236 24.88 -2.26 -17.74
N PHE A 237 25.71 -2.91 -16.91
CA PHE A 237 25.55 -2.94 -15.44
C PHE A 237 24.13 -3.34 -14.98
N GLY A 238 23.51 -4.30 -15.67
CA GLY A 238 22.16 -4.78 -15.37
C GLY A 238 21.02 -3.89 -15.89
N THR A 239 21.32 -2.69 -16.38
CA THR A 239 20.33 -1.71 -16.86
C THR A 239 20.29 -1.65 -18.38
N THR A 240 19.10 -1.48 -18.95
CA THR A 240 18.93 -1.19 -20.39
C THR A 240 18.67 0.31 -20.56
N VAL A 241 19.46 0.96 -21.41
CA VAL A 241 19.28 2.36 -21.82
C VAL A 241 18.92 2.37 -23.29
N SER A 242 17.82 3.03 -23.62
CA SER A 242 17.36 3.16 -25.00
C SER A 242 17.76 4.51 -25.59
N PRO A 243 17.92 4.62 -26.91
CA PRO A 243 18.12 5.93 -27.54
C PRO A 243 16.95 6.87 -27.28
N GLY A 244 17.28 8.13 -27.03
CA GLY A 244 16.35 9.26 -26.94
C GLY A 244 17.08 10.58 -27.21
N ASP A 245 16.34 11.68 -27.25
CA ASP A 245 16.92 13.00 -27.55
C ASP A 245 17.71 13.58 -26.38
N GLN A 246 17.43 13.13 -25.16
CA GLN A 246 18.05 13.59 -23.91
C GLN A 246 18.16 12.46 -22.89
N ASP A 247 19.04 12.63 -21.92
CA ASP A 247 19.18 11.69 -20.81
C ASP A 247 18.01 11.85 -19.84
N ARG A 248 17.22 10.78 -19.65
CA ARG A 248 16.11 10.78 -18.69
C ARG A 248 15.63 9.38 -18.35
N SER A 249 14.90 9.25 -17.25
CA SER A 249 14.10 8.06 -16.96
C SER A 249 12.62 8.40 -17.19
N VAL A 250 11.97 7.63 -18.04
CA VAL A 250 10.53 7.72 -18.31
C VAL A 250 9.84 6.65 -17.47
N VAL A 251 8.90 7.07 -16.63
CA VAL A 251 8.11 6.16 -15.79
C VAL A 251 6.66 6.16 -16.26
N SER A 252 6.10 4.97 -16.49
CA SER A 252 4.72 4.79 -16.93
C SER A 252 3.99 3.75 -16.07
N LEU A 253 2.68 3.93 -15.90
CA LEU A 253 1.82 2.94 -15.24
C LEU A 253 1.48 1.82 -16.23
N ASN A 254 1.60 0.57 -15.80
CA ASN A 254 1.25 -0.63 -16.57
C ASN A 254 -0.11 -1.20 -16.18
#